data_AF-A0A7W0VW06-F1
#
_entry.id   AF-A0A7W0VW06-F1
#
_cell.length_a   1.000
_cell.length_b   1.000
_cell.length_c   1.000
_cell.angle_alpha   90.00
_cell.angle_beta   90.00
_cell.angle_gamma   90.00
#
_symmetry.space_group_name_H-M   'P 1'
#
loop_
_entity.id
_entity.type
_entity.pdbx_description
1 polymer ?
#
loop_
_entity_poly.entity_id
_entity_poly.type
_entity_poly.pdbx_seq_one_letter_code
_entity_poly.pdbx_strand_id
1 'polypeptide(L)'
;PPELSFKIDAAVLTSMGPRDAAWRDAVIADPVRGADAFAWWDDEPGQLERSRALLAMWLEVPWREPLDAEERALMTRVDKDLKAARRANKALELPWAEWAELREHLGDEDRAEELRERAGGKPATIGYRRHPIEIELDAGWKLELPGSFLGSWEEDRYWATDGDRMIEVTCILTNGEHSSAHLLSIAPEKHPVIERLEDATRCGRAEAYDEGDVHVVHGLMAETPGVAIVTCKSTREHRAWALATWRSLRR
;
A
#
# COMPACT_ATOMS: atom_id res chain seq x y z
N PRO A 1 5.49 14.29 -1.46
CA PRO A 1 5.04 12.88 -1.52
C PRO A 1 4.18 12.68 -2.77
N PRO A 2 4.30 11.55 -3.49
CA PRO A 2 3.34 11.24 -4.54
C PRO A 2 1.93 11.22 -3.94
N GLU A 3 0.94 11.64 -4.72
CA GLU A 3 -0.45 11.45 -4.33
C GLU A 3 -0.73 9.94 -4.30
N LEU A 4 -1.06 9.44 -3.11
CA LEU A 4 -1.36 8.04 -2.85
C LEU A 4 -2.83 7.93 -2.48
N SER A 5 -3.52 6.99 -3.11
CA SER A 5 -4.90 6.62 -2.76
C SER A 5 -5.01 5.13 -2.50
N PHE A 6 -5.92 4.73 -1.59
CA PHE A 6 -6.18 3.33 -1.29
C PHE A 6 -7.32 2.81 -2.17
N LYS A 7 -7.12 1.64 -2.80
CA LYS A 7 -8.11 0.95 -3.62
C LYS A 7 -9.02 0.11 -2.72
N ILE A 8 -10.12 0.72 -2.31
CA ILE A 8 -11.06 0.10 -1.37
C ILE A 8 -12.47 0.31 -1.89
N ASP A 9 -13.23 -0.79 -1.98
CA ASP A 9 -14.66 -0.74 -2.27
C ASP A 9 -15.42 -0.38 -0.99
N ALA A 10 -15.60 0.93 -0.78
CA ALA A 10 -16.31 1.49 0.35
C ALA A 10 -17.14 2.69 -0.09
N ALA A 11 -18.30 2.87 0.54
CA ALA A 11 -19.14 4.03 0.27
C ALA A 11 -18.54 5.32 0.86
N VAL A 12 -17.85 5.21 2.00
CA VAL A 12 -17.17 6.33 2.67
C VAL A 12 -15.86 5.84 3.28
N LEU A 13 -14.78 6.60 3.09
CA LEU A 13 -13.51 6.38 3.79
C LEU A 13 -13.43 7.33 4.99
N THR A 14 -13.10 6.80 6.17
CA THR A 14 -12.96 7.56 7.41
C THR A 14 -11.57 7.40 8.01
N SER A 15 -11.20 8.21 9.00
CA SER A 15 -9.94 7.98 9.73
C SER A 15 -9.92 6.67 10.54
N MET A 16 -11.09 6.06 10.74
CA MET A 16 -11.29 4.82 11.49
C MET A 16 -11.70 3.65 10.59
N GLY A 17 -11.38 3.74 9.29
CA GLY A 17 -11.61 2.67 8.33
C GLY A 17 -12.75 2.91 7.34
N PRO A 18 -12.92 1.99 6.38
CA PRO A 18 -13.97 2.06 5.36
C PRO A 18 -15.35 1.81 5.96
N ARG A 19 -16.36 2.47 5.38
CA ARG A 19 -17.77 2.35 5.78
C ARG A 19 -18.64 2.02 4.57
N ASP A 20 -19.65 1.19 4.80
CA ASP A 20 -20.60 0.78 3.77
C ASP A 20 -21.74 1.80 3.59
N ALA A 21 -22.60 1.53 2.61
CA ALA A 21 -23.75 2.39 2.32
C ALA A 21 -24.74 2.43 3.50
N ALA A 22 -24.89 1.33 4.25
CA ALA A 22 -25.80 1.26 5.38
C ALA A 22 -25.36 2.19 6.52
N TRP A 23 -24.06 2.23 6.84
CA TRP A 23 -23.48 3.18 7.78
C TRP A 23 -23.71 4.62 7.29
N ARG A 24 -23.41 4.92 6.02
CA ARG A 24 -23.63 6.26 5.44
C ARG A 24 -25.08 6.71 5.59
N ASP A 25 -26.02 5.85 5.21
CA ASP A 25 -27.45 6.16 5.24
C ASP A 25 -27.94 6.36 6.69
N ALA A 26 -27.40 5.60 7.65
CA ALA A 26 -27.66 5.79 9.07
C ALA A 26 -27.12 7.14 9.60
N VAL A 27 -25.93 7.57 9.16
CA VAL A 27 -25.36 8.88 9.54
C VAL A 27 -26.12 10.04 8.91
N ILE A 28 -26.58 9.91 7.66
CA ILE A 28 -27.44 10.92 7.01
C ILE A 28 -28.75 11.08 7.79
N ALA A 29 -29.33 9.98 8.27
CA ALA A 29 -30.56 10.01 9.06
C ALA A 29 -30.33 10.55 10.49
N ASP A 30 -29.18 10.25 11.09
CA ASP A 30 -28.82 10.64 12.46
C ASP A 30 -27.29 10.83 12.58
N PRO A 31 -26.79 12.09 12.51
CA PRO A 31 -25.36 12.38 12.49
C PRO A 31 -24.57 11.86 13.70
N VAL A 32 -25.21 11.64 14.85
CA VAL A 32 -24.55 11.12 16.05
C VAL A 32 -24.04 9.70 15.83
N ARG A 33 -24.65 8.94 14.92
CA ARG A 33 -24.19 7.59 14.55
C ARG A 33 -22.84 7.57 13.85
N GLY A 34 -22.35 8.74 13.40
CA GLY A 34 -21.04 8.89 12.78
C GLY A 34 -19.89 9.11 13.78
N ALA A 35 -20.17 9.10 15.09
CA ALA A 35 -19.17 9.29 16.13
C ALA A 35 -17.96 8.36 15.98
N ASP A 36 -18.18 7.12 15.53
CA ASP A 36 -17.16 6.10 15.36
C ASP A 36 -16.23 6.32 14.15
N ALA A 37 -16.51 7.31 13.30
CA ALA A 37 -15.60 7.75 12.25
C ALA A 37 -14.42 8.58 12.77
N PHE A 38 -14.52 9.12 13.99
CA PHE A 38 -13.55 10.04 14.57
C PHE A 38 -12.83 9.37 15.74
N ALA A 39 -11.51 9.35 15.71
CA ALA A 39 -10.73 8.78 16.81
C ALA A 39 -10.93 9.60 18.12
N TRP A 40 -11.11 10.91 18.00
CA TRP A 40 -11.14 11.87 19.11
C TRP A 40 -12.54 12.18 19.65
N TRP A 41 -13.51 11.28 19.47
CA TRP A 41 -14.89 11.54 19.91
C TRP A 41 -15.06 11.54 21.44
N ASP A 42 -14.19 10.82 22.15
CA ASP A 42 -14.25 10.58 23.59
C ASP A 42 -12.94 11.03 24.27
N ASP A 43 -13.04 11.63 25.47
CA ASP A 43 -11.93 12.16 26.27
C ASP A 43 -11.66 11.36 27.56
N GLU A 44 -12.30 10.20 27.73
CA GLU A 44 -12.06 9.29 28.86
C GLU A 44 -10.58 8.85 28.98
N PRO A 45 -10.10 8.47 30.18
CA PRO A 45 -8.70 8.10 30.40
C PRO A 45 -8.20 7.00 29.44
N GLY A 46 -7.10 7.29 28.74
CA GLY A 46 -6.48 6.37 27.78
C GLY A 46 -7.02 6.49 26.35
N GLN A 47 -8.06 7.29 26.09
CA GLN A 47 -8.60 7.48 24.74
C GLN A 47 -7.63 8.20 23.82
N LEU A 48 -6.86 9.17 24.32
CA LEU A 48 -5.87 9.89 23.52
C LEU A 48 -4.81 8.93 22.94
N GLU A 49 -4.23 8.08 23.78
CA GLU A 49 -3.24 7.10 23.36
C GLU A 49 -3.84 6.04 22.43
N ARG A 50 -5.03 5.53 22.74
CA ARG A 50 -5.76 4.60 21.87
C ARG A 50 -6.03 5.22 20.50
N SER A 51 -6.45 6.48 20.46
CA SER A 51 -6.76 7.21 19.23
C SER A 51 -5.53 7.37 18.37
N ARG A 52 -4.40 7.79 18.95
CA ARG A 52 -3.12 7.92 18.25
C ARG A 52 -2.65 6.57 17.68
N ALA A 53 -2.78 5.50 18.47
CA ALA A 53 -2.45 4.15 18.02
C ALA A 53 -3.33 3.71 16.84
N LEU A 54 -4.65 3.89 16.93
CA LEU A 54 -5.59 3.47 15.88
C LEU A 54 -5.43 4.26 14.59
N LEU A 55 -5.21 5.57 14.67
CA LEU A 55 -4.93 6.39 13.49
C LEU A 55 -3.65 5.92 12.78
N ALA A 56 -2.58 5.67 13.53
CA ALA A 56 -1.34 5.14 12.98
C ALA A 56 -1.53 3.73 12.36
N MET A 57 -2.27 2.84 13.04
CA MET A 57 -2.59 1.51 12.50
C MET A 57 -3.42 1.59 11.21
N TRP A 58 -4.41 2.49 11.14
CA TRP A 58 -5.22 2.69 9.94
C TRP A 58 -4.42 3.27 8.77
N LEU A 59 -3.56 4.26 9.01
CA LEU A 59 -3.01 5.10 7.94
C LEU A 59 -1.54 4.80 7.61
N GLU A 60 -0.74 4.39 8.60
CA GLU A 60 0.72 4.41 8.51
C GLU A 60 1.36 3.02 8.65
N VAL A 61 0.79 2.08 9.41
CA VAL A 61 1.42 0.77 9.63
C VAL A 61 1.38 -0.05 8.32
N PRO A 62 2.52 -0.52 7.79
CA PRO A 62 2.59 -1.27 6.53
C PRO A 62 2.20 -2.76 6.65
N TRP A 63 1.99 -3.27 7.87
CA TRP A 63 1.61 -4.67 8.17
C TRP A 63 2.58 -5.71 7.58
N ARG A 64 3.88 -5.47 7.82
CA ARG A 64 5.01 -6.37 7.59
C ARG A 64 6.14 -5.98 8.55
N GLU A 65 7.24 -6.74 8.55
CA GLU A 65 8.44 -6.36 9.32
C GLU A 65 8.95 -4.96 8.92
N PRO A 66 9.42 -4.14 9.88
CA PRO A 66 10.02 -2.84 9.59
C PRO A 66 11.30 -2.96 8.76
N LEU A 67 11.38 -2.22 7.65
CA LEU A 67 12.57 -2.16 6.79
C LEU A 67 13.63 -1.20 7.33
N ASP A 68 13.22 -0.17 8.07
CA ASP A 68 14.10 0.85 8.59
C ASP A 68 13.80 1.23 10.05
N ALA A 69 14.61 2.16 10.57
CA ALA A 69 14.47 2.64 11.93
C ALA A 69 13.20 3.48 12.15
N GLU A 70 12.67 4.13 11.10
CA GLU A 70 11.50 4.99 11.19
C GLU A 70 10.22 4.15 11.30
N GLU A 71 10.05 3.14 10.44
CA GLU A 71 8.95 2.16 10.55
C GLU A 71 8.99 1.43 11.90
N ARG A 72 10.19 1.05 12.37
CA ARG A 72 10.34 0.42 13.69
C ARG A 72 9.96 1.37 14.81
N ALA A 73 10.33 2.65 14.72
CA ALA A 73 9.96 3.67 15.69
C ALA A 73 8.44 3.92 15.70
N LEU A 74 7.80 3.95 14.52
CA LEU A 74 6.35 4.03 14.35
C LEU A 74 5.66 2.87 15.08
N MET A 75 6.01 1.62 14.77
CA MET A 75 5.36 0.46 15.40
C MET A 75 5.63 0.41 16.91
N THR A 76 6.84 0.76 17.35
CA THR A 76 7.17 0.85 18.78
C THR A 76 6.35 1.93 19.49
N ARG A 77 6.08 3.06 18.83
CA ARG A 77 5.19 4.11 19.36
C ARG A 77 3.77 3.59 19.52
N VAL A 78 3.23 2.91 18.51
CA VAL A 78 1.90 2.29 18.58
C VAL A 78 1.79 1.30 19.74
N ASP A 79 2.78 0.42 19.93
CA ASP A 79 2.82 -0.49 21.08
C ASP A 79 2.83 0.26 22.43
N LYS A 80 3.66 1.31 22.57
CA LYS A 80 3.71 2.13 23.78
C LYS A 80 2.37 2.80 24.07
N ASP A 81 1.69 3.27 23.03
CA ASP A 81 0.39 3.93 23.13
C ASP A 81 -0.69 2.96 23.60
N LEU A 82 -0.75 1.76 23.02
CA LEU A 82 -1.71 0.73 23.46
C LEU A 82 -1.45 0.26 24.89
N LYS A 83 -0.17 0.14 25.30
CA LYS A 83 0.18 -0.13 26.72
C LYS A 83 -0.26 0.99 27.65
N ALA A 84 -0.07 2.25 27.24
CA ALA A 84 -0.47 3.41 28.03
C ALA A 84 -1.99 3.49 28.16
N ALA A 85 -2.74 3.32 27.06
CA ALA A 85 -4.19 3.26 27.04
C ALA A 85 -4.71 2.18 28.00
N ARG A 86 -4.16 0.96 27.92
CA ARG A 86 -4.55 -0.17 28.78
C ARG A 86 -4.26 0.05 30.27
N ARG A 87 -3.20 0.80 30.58
CA ARG A 87 -2.81 1.15 31.94
C ARG A 87 -3.74 2.21 32.52
N ALA A 88 -4.14 3.18 31.72
CA ALA A 88 -5.07 4.24 32.11
C ALA A 88 -6.48 3.70 32.33
N ASN A 89 -6.97 2.85 31.43
CA ASN A 89 -8.28 2.21 31.55
C ASN A 89 -8.19 0.72 31.18
N LYS A 90 -8.43 -0.14 32.19
CA LYS A 90 -8.35 -1.59 32.00
C LYS A 90 -9.52 -2.19 31.22
N ALA A 91 -10.65 -1.49 31.16
CA ALA A 91 -11.86 -1.91 30.47
C ALA A 91 -11.93 -1.38 29.03
N LEU A 92 -10.94 -0.59 28.59
CA LEU A 92 -10.91 -0.04 27.25
C LEU A 92 -10.71 -1.14 26.20
N GLU A 93 -11.58 -1.17 25.19
CA GLU A 93 -11.46 -2.09 24.06
C GLU A 93 -10.28 -1.70 23.18
N LEU A 94 -9.32 -2.62 23.02
CA LEU A 94 -8.11 -2.42 22.23
C LEU A 94 -8.10 -3.37 21.02
N PRO A 95 -7.40 -2.99 19.94
CA PRO A 95 -7.27 -3.82 18.74
C PRO A 95 -6.31 -4.98 19.00
N TRP A 96 -6.74 -5.98 19.77
CA TRP A 96 -5.87 -7.06 20.24
C TRP A 96 -5.26 -7.88 19.10
N ALA A 97 -6.02 -8.15 18.04
CA ALA A 97 -5.56 -8.91 16.89
C ALA A 97 -4.44 -8.17 16.14
N GLU A 98 -4.65 -6.88 15.86
CA GLU A 98 -3.67 -6.05 15.16
C GLU A 98 -2.46 -5.71 16.03
N TRP A 99 -2.66 -5.58 17.34
CA TRP A 99 -1.56 -5.41 18.27
C TRP A 99 -0.69 -6.67 18.32
N ALA A 100 -1.29 -7.86 18.27
CA ALA A 100 -0.54 -9.11 18.21
C ALA A 100 0.35 -9.18 16.95
N GLU A 101 -0.24 -8.93 15.78
CA GLU A 101 0.48 -8.89 14.50
C GLU A 101 1.61 -7.84 14.50
N LEU A 102 1.36 -6.66 15.10
CA LEU A 102 2.40 -5.65 15.27
C LEU A 102 3.56 -6.14 16.17
N ARG A 103 3.31 -6.96 17.19
CA ARG A 103 4.37 -7.54 18.03
C ARG A 103 5.17 -8.60 17.30
N GLU A 104 4.51 -9.42 16.50
CA GLU A 104 5.15 -10.39 15.61
C GLU A 104 6.12 -9.69 14.65
N HIS A 105 5.69 -8.63 13.96
CA HIS A 105 6.58 -7.83 13.09
C HIS A 105 7.74 -7.15 13.83
N LEU A 106 7.60 -6.90 15.13
CA LEU A 106 8.69 -6.39 15.97
C LEU A 106 9.63 -7.48 16.50
N GLY A 107 9.34 -8.76 16.21
CA GLY A 107 10.12 -9.92 16.59
C GLY A 107 9.88 -10.39 18.03
N ASP A 108 8.70 -10.14 18.61
CA ASP A 108 8.33 -10.55 19.96
C ASP A 108 7.16 -11.55 19.96
N GLU A 109 7.48 -12.79 19.58
CA GLU A 109 6.53 -13.88 19.35
C GLU A 109 5.76 -14.27 20.61
N ASP A 110 6.44 -14.33 21.76
CA ASP A 110 5.82 -14.67 23.04
C ASP A 110 4.73 -13.66 23.39
N ARG A 111 5.02 -12.37 23.19
CA ARG A 111 4.04 -11.32 23.42
C ARG A 111 2.92 -11.31 22.39
N ALA A 112 3.23 -11.63 21.13
CA ALA A 112 2.23 -11.77 20.09
C ALA A 112 1.21 -12.86 20.46
N GLU A 113 1.67 -14.03 20.92
CA GLU A 113 0.79 -15.14 21.35
C GLU A 113 -0.17 -14.72 22.47
N GLU A 114 0.34 -14.09 23.53
CA GLU A 114 -0.52 -13.59 24.62
C GLU A 114 -1.61 -12.62 24.13
N LEU A 115 -1.31 -11.81 23.11
CA LEU A 115 -2.26 -10.87 22.53
C LEU A 115 -3.26 -11.57 21.58
N ARG A 116 -2.83 -12.60 20.85
CA ARG A 116 -3.73 -13.44 20.01
C ARG A 116 -4.75 -14.17 20.87
N GLU A 117 -4.33 -14.73 22.01
CA GLU A 117 -5.24 -15.34 22.98
C GLU A 117 -6.32 -14.35 23.45
N ARG A 118 -5.92 -13.09 23.75
CA ARG A 118 -6.86 -12.03 24.14
C ARG A 118 -7.79 -11.59 23.01
N ALA A 119 -7.32 -11.64 21.77
CA ALA A 119 -8.16 -11.34 20.61
C ALA A 119 -9.29 -12.36 20.44
N GLY A 120 -9.17 -13.55 21.03
CA GLY A 120 -10.21 -14.58 21.02
C GLY A 120 -10.53 -15.07 19.61
N GLY A 121 -9.51 -15.14 18.74
CA GLY A 121 -9.65 -15.58 17.34
C GLY A 121 -10.29 -14.55 16.39
N LYS A 122 -10.52 -13.31 16.84
CA LYS A 122 -10.94 -12.23 15.93
C LYS A 122 -9.83 -11.96 14.89
N PRO A 123 -10.17 -11.83 13.60
CA PRO A 123 -9.18 -11.48 12.59
C PRO A 123 -8.72 -10.03 12.74
N ALA A 124 -7.47 -9.78 12.37
CA ALA A 124 -6.95 -8.43 12.17
C ALA A 124 -7.60 -7.80 10.93
N THR A 125 -8.15 -6.59 11.08
CA THR A 125 -8.91 -5.89 10.03
C THR A 125 -8.53 -4.42 9.90
N ILE A 126 -7.88 -3.82 10.90
CA ILE A 126 -7.46 -2.42 10.85
C ILE A 126 -6.27 -2.26 9.91
N GLY A 127 -6.34 -1.28 9.00
CA GLY A 127 -5.21 -0.86 8.17
C GLY A 127 -5.54 -0.67 6.70
N TYR A 128 -5.49 0.57 6.22
CA TYR A 128 -5.64 0.86 4.80
C TYR A 128 -4.49 0.31 3.95
N ARG A 129 -3.28 0.20 4.52
CA ARG A 129 -2.12 -0.44 3.87
C ARG A 129 -2.26 -1.95 3.67
N ARG A 130 -3.33 -2.57 4.17
CA ARG A 130 -3.68 -3.96 3.81
C ARG A 130 -4.32 -4.05 2.42
N HIS A 131 -4.74 -2.93 1.84
CA HIS A 131 -5.33 -2.85 0.51
C HIS A 131 -4.31 -2.36 -0.52
N PRO A 132 -4.53 -2.62 -1.82
CA PRO A 132 -3.71 -2.03 -2.87
C PRO A 132 -3.75 -0.50 -2.79
N ILE A 133 -2.64 0.12 -3.17
CA ILE A 133 -2.47 1.56 -3.30
C ILE A 133 -2.35 1.92 -4.78
N GLU A 134 -2.93 3.03 -5.17
CA GLU A 134 -2.67 3.68 -6.45
C GLU A 134 -1.79 4.90 -6.20
N ILE A 135 -0.71 4.98 -6.97
CA ILE A 135 0.30 6.03 -6.89
C ILE A 135 0.22 6.84 -8.17
N GLU A 136 0.09 8.15 -8.04
CA GLU A 136 0.25 9.07 -9.16
C GLU A 136 1.74 9.29 -9.43
N LEU A 137 2.11 8.99 -10.67
CA LEU A 137 3.45 9.13 -11.23
C LEU A 137 3.50 10.37 -12.14
N ASP A 138 4.71 10.73 -12.55
CA ASP A 138 4.91 11.80 -13.52
C ASP A 138 4.14 11.57 -14.82
N ALA A 139 3.85 12.68 -15.51
CA ALA A 139 3.12 12.69 -16.77
C ALA A 139 1.68 12.17 -16.69
N GLY A 140 1.10 12.07 -15.49
CA GLY A 140 -0.28 11.60 -15.26
C GLY A 140 -0.41 10.09 -15.23
N TRP A 141 0.71 9.35 -15.27
CA TRP A 141 0.66 7.91 -15.12
C TRP A 141 0.23 7.53 -13.71
N LYS A 142 -0.38 6.36 -13.59
CA LYS A 142 -0.80 5.76 -12.33
C LYS A 142 -0.36 4.31 -12.30
N LEU A 143 0.09 3.88 -11.13
CA LEU A 143 0.54 2.51 -10.89
C LEU A 143 -0.15 1.96 -9.64
N GLU A 144 -0.54 0.69 -9.69
CA GLU A 144 -1.06 -0.02 -8.54
C GLU A 144 0.03 -0.86 -7.88
N LEU A 145 0.15 -0.77 -6.56
CA LEU A 145 1.07 -1.58 -5.74
C LEU A 145 0.35 -2.15 -4.52
N PRO A 146 0.88 -3.23 -3.92
CA PRO A 146 0.48 -3.63 -2.57
C PRO A 146 0.71 -2.49 -1.57
N GLY A 147 -0.21 -2.29 -0.61
CA GLY A 147 -0.10 -1.22 0.38
C GLY A 147 1.07 -1.36 1.37
N SER A 148 1.77 -2.50 1.36
CA SER A 148 3.02 -2.73 2.09
C SER A 148 4.23 -2.00 1.48
N PHE A 149 4.12 -1.54 0.23
CA PHE A 149 5.21 -0.82 -0.43
C PHE A 149 5.41 0.56 0.19
N LEU A 150 6.67 0.89 0.45
CA LEU A 150 7.11 2.26 0.66
C LEU A 150 7.93 2.71 -0.54
N GLY A 151 7.77 3.97 -0.93
CA GLY A 151 8.54 4.51 -2.03
C GLY A 151 8.68 6.01 -1.98
N SER A 152 9.61 6.50 -2.78
CA SER A 152 9.93 7.91 -2.89
C SER A 152 10.42 8.25 -4.29
N TRP A 153 10.45 9.55 -4.57
CA TRP A 153 11.02 10.06 -5.81
C TRP A 153 12.52 10.29 -5.63
N GLU A 154 13.29 9.77 -6.58
CA GLU A 154 14.71 10.06 -6.74
C GLU A 154 14.92 10.64 -8.14
N GLU A 155 15.25 11.93 -8.20
CA GLU A 155 15.45 12.66 -9.47
C GLU A 155 14.23 12.56 -10.39
N ASP A 156 14.30 11.78 -11.47
CA ASP A 156 13.27 11.55 -12.49
C ASP A 156 12.63 10.16 -12.40
N ARG A 157 12.87 9.44 -11.30
CA ARG A 157 12.47 8.04 -11.12
C ARG A 157 11.75 7.85 -9.80
N TYR A 158 10.61 7.17 -9.86
CA TYR A 158 9.94 6.67 -8.67
C TYR A 158 10.48 5.28 -8.33
N TRP A 159 10.88 5.06 -7.08
CA TRP A 159 11.22 3.73 -6.59
C TRP A 159 10.35 3.36 -5.39
N ALA A 160 10.09 2.07 -5.23
CA ALA A 160 9.39 1.55 -4.06
C ALA A 160 9.80 0.11 -3.73
N THR A 161 9.69 -0.28 -2.47
CA THR A 161 10.01 -1.63 -1.97
C THR A 161 9.13 -2.03 -0.80
N ASP A 162 8.94 -3.33 -0.62
CA ASP A 162 8.38 -3.94 0.60
C ASP A 162 9.40 -4.82 1.35
N GLY A 163 10.67 -4.80 0.94
CA GLY A 163 11.74 -5.61 1.50
C GLY A 163 12.12 -6.79 0.61
N ASP A 164 11.12 -7.47 0.05
CA ASP A 164 11.32 -8.66 -0.80
C ASP A 164 11.28 -8.32 -2.30
N ARG A 165 10.53 -7.27 -2.63
CA ARG A 165 10.26 -6.83 -4.00
C ARG A 165 10.56 -5.35 -4.13
N MET A 166 11.18 -4.98 -5.24
CA MET A 166 11.47 -3.59 -5.58
C MET A 166 10.86 -3.25 -6.94
N ILE A 167 10.43 -2.00 -7.08
CA ILE A 167 10.12 -1.40 -8.36
C ILE A 167 10.93 -0.13 -8.60
N GLU A 168 11.17 0.17 -9.87
CA GLU A 168 11.68 1.44 -10.36
C GLU A 168 10.82 1.85 -11.56
N VAL A 169 10.36 3.09 -11.61
CA VAL A 169 9.47 3.60 -12.66
C VAL A 169 9.97 4.93 -13.19
N THR A 170 10.07 5.04 -14.50
CA THR A 170 10.38 6.28 -15.21
C THR A 170 9.27 6.57 -16.22
N CYS A 171 8.80 7.81 -16.24
CA CYS A 171 7.74 8.26 -17.14
C CYS A 171 8.28 9.31 -18.11
N ILE A 172 7.94 9.18 -19.38
CA ILE A 172 8.44 10.04 -20.47
C ILE A 172 7.24 10.58 -21.22
N LEU A 173 7.21 11.90 -21.45
CA LEU A 173 6.33 12.55 -22.41
C LEU A 173 7.05 12.77 -23.73
N THR A 174 6.37 12.47 -24.83
CA THR A 174 6.90 12.72 -26.17
C THR A 174 6.18 13.90 -26.82
N ASN A 175 6.93 14.67 -27.60
CA ASN A 175 6.40 15.82 -28.33
C ASN A 175 6.03 15.39 -29.75
N GLY A 176 4.75 15.46 -30.09
CA GLY A 176 4.27 15.28 -31.46
C GLY A 176 4.16 13.84 -31.97
N GLU A 177 4.42 12.84 -31.11
CA GLU A 177 4.09 11.45 -31.42
C GLU A 177 2.66 11.14 -30.99
N HIS A 178 1.90 10.49 -31.88
CA HIS A 178 0.48 10.20 -31.70
C HIS A 178 0.15 8.71 -31.76
N SER A 179 1.16 7.86 -31.95
CA SER A 179 1.05 6.40 -32.05
C SER A 179 1.78 5.73 -30.89
N SER A 180 1.00 5.10 -30.00
CA SER A 180 1.55 4.27 -28.91
C SER A 180 2.41 3.12 -29.48
N ALA A 181 2.00 2.54 -30.61
CA ALA A 181 2.74 1.47 -31.28
C ALA A 181 4.11 1.95 -31.80
N HIS A 182 4.17 3.17 -32.35
CA HIS A 182 5.45 3.76 -32.75
C HIS A 182 6.36 4.00 -31.54
N LEU A 183 5.81 4.60 -30.46
CA LEU A 183 6.54 4.81 -29.21
C LEU A 183 7.18 3.52 -28.67
N LEU A 184 6.43 2.41 -28.71
CA LEU A 184 6.93 1.12 -28.27
C LEU A 184 8.00 0.53 -29.22
N SER A 185 7.87 0.75 -30.53
CA SER A 185 8.79 0.22 -31.55
C SER A 185 10.17 0.87 -31.54
N ILE A 186 10.29 2.10 -31.02
CA ILE A 186 11.56 2.84 -30.93
C ILE A 186 12.49 2.21 -29.88
N ALA A 187 11.93 1.63 -28.82
CA ALA A 187 12.69 0.92 -27.80
C ALA A 187 13.01 -0.51 -28.30
N PRO A 188 14.28 -0.91 -28.46
CA PRO A 188 14.63 -2.27 -28.84
C PRO A 188 14.33 -3.28 -27.72
N GLU A 189 13.98 -4.51 -28.10
CA GLU A 189 13.89 -5.64 -27.16
C GLU A 189 15.29 -6.00 -26.67
N LYS A 190 15.51 -6.00 -25.36
CA LYS A 190 16.82 -6.29 -24.74
C LYS A 190 16.89 -7.70 -24.16
N HIS A 191 15.76 -8.22 -23.71
CA HIS A 191 15.62 -9.54 -23.10
C HIS A 191 14.42 -10.29 -23.70
N PRO A 192 14.27 -11.60 -23.41
CA PRO A 192 13.13 -12.37 -23.89
C PRO A 192 11.80 -11.72 -23.51
N VAL A 193 10.99 -11.39 -24.52
CA VAL A 193 9.62 -10.90 -24.30
C VAL A 193 8.78 -12.03 -23.75
N ILE A 194 8.28 -11.83 -22.54
CA ILE A 194 7.41 -12.78 -21.85
C ILE A 194 5.94 -12.45 -22.00
N GLU A 195 5.61 -11.22 -22.38
CA GLU A 195 4.23 -10.79 -22.62
C GLU A 195 4.15 -9.53 -23.51
N ARG A 196 3.06 -9.43 -24.28
CA ARG A 196 2.64 -8.20 -24.97
C ARG A 196 1.21 -7.89 -24.60
N LEU A 197 0.92 -6.61 -24.44
CA LEU A 197 -0.42 -6.10 -24.16
C LEU A 197 -0.77 -5.10 -25.26
N GLU A 198 -1.96 -5.22 -25.82
CA GLU A 198 -2.54 -4.26 -26.74
C GLU A 198 -4.02 -4.13 -26.40
N ASP A 199 -4.43 -2.93 -25.98
CA ASP A 199 -5.81 -2.57 -25.77
C ASP A 199 -6.17 -1.32 -26.62
N ALA A 200 -7.36 -0.76 -26.41
CA ALA A 200 -7.85 0.34 -27.25
C ALA A 200 -7.00 1.62 -27.19
N THR A 201 -6.29 1.87 -26.09
CA THR A 201 -5.53 3.12 -25.88
C THR A 201 -4.04 2.87 -25.61
N ARG A 202 -3.68 1.66 -25.16
CA ARG A 202 -2.34 1.32 -24.69
C ARG A 202 -1.76 0.12 -25.43
N CYS A 203 -0.45 0.17 -25.62
CA CYS A 203 0.31 -1.00 -26.03
C CYS A 203 1.59 -1.10 -25.19
N GLY A 204 2.00 -2.32 -24.89
CA GLY A 204 3.19 -2.54 -24.08
C GLY A 204 3.79 -3.93 -24.30
N ARG A 205 4.98 -4.10 -23.75
CA ARG A 205 5.64 -5.40 -23.63
C ARG A 205 6.32 -5.54 -22.29
N ALA A 206 6.37 -6.77 -21.79
CA ALA A 206 7.18 -7.14 -20.65
C ALA A 206 8.26 -8.13 -21.09
N GLU A 207 9.48 -7.84 -20.68
CA GLU A 207 10.66 -8.66 -20.88
C GLU A 207 11.12 -9.18 -19.53
N ALA A 208 11.73 -10.37 -19.49
CA ALA A 208 12.29 -10.88 -18.24
C ALA A 208 13.64 -11.57 -18.42
N TYR A 209 14.46 -11.43 -17.40
CA TYR A 209 15.78 -12.05 -17.31
C TYR A 209 16.16 -12.26 -15.84
N ASP A 210 17.23 -13.01 -15.62
CA ASP A 210 17.78 -13.20 -14.28
C ASP A 210 19.16 -12.53 -14.18
N GLU A 211 19.39 -11.88 -13.05
CA GLU A 211 20.65 -11.24 -12.69
C GLU A 211 21.11 -11.81 -11.34
N GLY A 212 21.93 -12.87 -11.39
CA GLY A 212 22.25 -13.65 -10.20
C GLY A 212 20.98 -14.31 -9.64
N ASP A 213 20.69 -14.05 -8.36
CA ASP A 213 19.51 -14.58 -7.66
C ASP A 213 18.25 -13.70 -7.84
N VAL A 214 18.37 -12.57 -8.55
CA VAL A 214 17.26 -11.64 -8.79
C VAL A 214 16.61 -11.92 -10.14
N HIS A 215 15.31 -12.14 -10.12
CA HIS A 215 14.46 -12.15 -11.32
C HIS A 215 13.98 -10.72 -11.61
N VAL A 216 14.25 -10.26 -12.82
CA VAL A 216 13.87 -8.92 -13.27
C VAL A 216 12.78 -9.02 -14.33
N VAL A 217 11.69 -8.28 -14.12
CA VAL A 217 10.68 -8.02 -15.14
C VAL A 217 10.75 -6.56 -15.53
N HIS A 218 11.13 -6.31 -16.79
CA HIS A 218 11.25 -4.99 -17.37
C HIS A 218 10.07 -4.75 -18.32
N GLY A 219 9.17 -3.86 -17.94
CA GLY A 219 7.94 -3.55 -18.65
C GLY A 219 7.97 -2.17 -19.28
N LEU A 220 7.53 -2.08 -20.53
CA LEU A 220 7.25 -0.81 -21.21
C LEU A 220 5.75 -0.73 -21.48
N MET A 221 5.15 0.42 -21.20
CA MET A 221 3.76 0.74 -21.51
C MET A 221 3.70 2.08 -22.22
N ALA A 222 3.04 2.14 -23.37
CA ALA A 222 2.85 3.36 -24.14
C ALA A 222 1.35 3.70 -24.18
N GLU A 223 1.04 4.93 -23.77
CA GLU A 223 -0.27 5.56 -23.89
C GLU A 223 -0.06 7.00 -24.34
N THR A 224 -0.26 7.23 -25.63
CA THR A 224 0.06 8.49 -26.30
C THR A 224 -0.43 9.73 -25.52
N PRO A 225 0.40 10.79 -25.39
CA PRO A 225 1.80 10.93 -25.83
C PRO A 225 2.87 10.39 -24.86
N GLY A 226 2.52 9.53 -23.91
CA GLY A 226 3.39 9.09 -22.83
C GLY A 226 3.92 7.65 -22.98
N VAL A 227 5.07 7.39 -22.36
CA VAL A 227 5.63 6.05 -22.15
C VAL A 227 6.00 5.93 -20.67
N ALA A 228 5.61 4.83 -20.04
CA ALA A 228 6.08 4.43 -18.72
C ALA A 228 6.95 3.18 -18.84
N ILE A 229 8.08 3.19 -18.14
CA ILE A 229 9.00 2.07 -18.04
C ILE A 229 9.01 1.65 -16.57
N VAL A 230 8.67 0.39 -16.30
CA VAL A 230 8.72 -0.18 -14.95
C VAL A 230 9.71 -1.34 -14.92
N THR A 231 10.57 -1.35 -13.93
CA THR A 231 11.47 -2.47 -13.65
C THR A 231 11.09 -3.04 -12.29
N CYS A 232 10.64 -4.29 -12.26
CA CYS A 232 10.37 -5.03 -11.04
C CYS A 232 11.53 -5.99 -10.76
N LYS A 233 12.10 -5.94 -9.56
CA LYS A 233 13.18 -6.83 -9.10
C LYS A 233 12.66 -7.65 -7.92
N SER A 234 12.71 -8.97 -8.03
CA SER A 234 12.21 -9.91 -7.01
C SER A 234 12.77 -11.32 -7.22
N THR A 235 12.25 -12.33 -6.53
CA THR A 235 12.46 -13.74 -6.93
C THR A 235 11.54 -14.12 -8.11
N ARG A 236 11.82 -15.26 -8.76
CA ARG A 236 10.99 -15.80 -9.87
C ARG A 236 9.55 -16.09 -9.46
N GLU A 237 9.32 -16.37 -8.18
CA GLU A 237 8.02 -16.67 -7.58
C GLU A 237 7.05 -15.50 -7.72
N HIS A 238 7.59 -14.28 -7.68
CA HIS A 238 6.82 -13.04 -7.81
C HIS A 238 6.64 -12.56 -9.25
N ARG A 239 6.99 -13.36 -10.26
CA ARG A 239 6.78 -13.00 -11.68
C ARG A 239 5.33 -12.62 -11.98
N ALA A 240 4.36 -13.33 -11.41
CA ALA A 240 2.94 -13.02 -11.60
C ALA A 240 2.56 -11.64 -11.04
N TRP A 241 3.12 -11.28 -9.88
CA TRP A 241 2.96 -9.94 -9.30
C TRP A 241 3.59 -8.89 -10.19
N ALA A 242 4.82 -9.09 -10.65
CA ALA A 242 5.52 -8.11 -11.49
C ALA A 242 4.78 -7.82 -12.80
N LEU A 243 4.22 -8.85 -13.44
CA LEU A 243 3.35 -8.70 -14.60
C LEU A 243 2.05 -7.94 -14.26
N ALA A 244 1.42 -8.22 -13.12
CA ALA A 244 0.23 -7.50 -12.68
C ALA A 244 0.54 -6.01 -12.42
N THR A 245 1.67 -5.70 -11.77
CA THR A 245 2.17 -4.34 -11.55
C THR A 245 2.35 -3.61 -12.89
N TRP A 246 3.05 -4.21 -13.86
CA TRP A 246 3.21 -3.61 -15.19
C TRP A 246 1.88 -3.37 -15.92
N ARG A 247 0.95 -4.34 -15.91
CA ARG A 247 -0.38 -4.18 -16.54
C ARG A 247 -1.22 -3.08 -15.88
N SER A 248 -0.96 -2.77 -14.60
CA SER A 248 -1.70 -1.73 -13.88
C SER A 248 -1.39 -0.32 -14.35
N LEU A 249 -0.25 -0.11 -15.04
CA LEU A 249 0.16 1.19 -15.58
C LEU A 249 -0.90 1.76 -16.52
N ARG A 250 -1.47 2.89 -16.16
CA ARG A 250 -2.47 3.63 -16.95
C ARG A 250 -2.23 5.13 -16.84
N ARG A 251 -2.77 5.91 -17.75
CA ARG A 251 -2.70 7.37 -17.71
C ARG A 251 -4.07 8.01 -17.66
#